data_AF-A0A9Q3W7D8-F1
#
_entry.id   AF-A0A9Q3W7D8-F1
#
_cell.length_a   1.000
_cell.length_b   1.000
_cell.length_c   1.000
_cell.angle_alpha   90.00
_cell.angle_beta   90.00
_cell.angle_gamma   90.00
#
_symmetry.space_group_name_H-M   'P 1'
#
loop_
_entity.id
_entity.type
_entity.pdbx_description
1 polymer ?
#
loop_
_entity_poly.entity_id
_entity_poly.type
_entity_poly.pdbx_seq_one_letter_code
_entity_poly.pdbx_strand_id
1 'polypeptide(L)'
;MGIEIERKFLVRDSAFLDGLDGERLTQGYLSHDKRATVRVRLKGGSAWLTIKGETHGASRSEFEYPIPPRDARAMLDELCGEGVIDKTRYLVPHQGHTWEVDVFHGDNQGLIIAELELDHEDQPFPHPDWLGDEVTGDPRYYNSALSKNPQKQSS
;
A
#
# COMPACT_ATOMS: atom_id res chain seq x y z
N MET A 1 -0.04 -14.25 -18.38
CA MET A 1 0.22 -13.88 -16.97
C MET A 1 0.43 -12.37 -17.00
N GLY A 2 -0.47 -11.61 -16.39
CA GLY A 2 -0.42 -10.15 -16.46
C GLY A 2 0.73 -9.62 -15.62
N ILE A 3 1.53 -8.72 -16.19
CA ILE A 3 2.43 -7.88 -15.40
C ILE A 3 1.53 -6.78 -14.83
N GLU A 4 1.51 -6.64 -13.51
CA GLU A 4 0.86 -5.51 -12.85
C GLU A 4 1.70 -4.26 -13.12
N ILE A 5 1.09 -3.24 -13.71
CA ILE A 5 1.76 -2.00 -14.09
C ILE A 5 1.13 -0.89 -13.26
N GLU A 6 1.89 -0.38 -12.29
CA GLU A 6 1.46 0.68 -11.40
C GLU A 6 2.35 1.92 -11.55
N ARG A 7 1.76 3.10 -11.44
CA ARG A 7 2.46 4.38 -11.27
C ARG A 7 2.21 4.91 -9.87
N LYS A 8 3.25 5.45 -9.22
CA LYS A 8 3.20 5.88 -7.82
C LYS A 8 3.74 7.28 -7.66
N PHE A 9 3.03 8.11 -6.93
CA PHE A 9 3.35 9.52 -6.75
C PHE A 9 3.21 9.92 -5.29
N LEU A 10 4.01 10.90 -4.86
CA LEU A 10 3.70 11.65 -3.65
C LEU A 10 2.46 12.53 -3.90
N VAL A 11 1.80 12.99 -2.84
CA VAL A 11 0.70 13.97 -2.95
C VAL A 11 1.15 15.30 -2.35
N ARG A 12 0.90 16.41 -3.07
CA ARG A 12 1.28 17.77 -2.64
C ARG A 12 0.22 18.43 -1.77
N ASP A 13 -1.05 18.16 -2.07
CA ASP A 13 -2.21 18.73 -1.39
C ASP A 13 -3.28 17.66 -1.27
N SER A 14 -3.78 17.41 -0.06
CA SER A 14 -4.81 16.40 0.22
C SER A 14 -6.20 16.99 0.41
N ALA A 15 -6.42 18.29 0.16
CA ALA A 15 -7.73 18.93 0.34
C ALA A 15 -8.85 18.27 -0.51
N PHE A 16 -8.50 17.66 -1.63
CA PHE A 16 -9.45 16.92 -2.48
C PHE A 16 -10.02 15.65 -1.82
N LEU A 17 -9.44 15.19 -0.70
CA LEU A 17 -9.93 14.06 0.07
C LEU A 17 -11.03 14.45 1.07
N ASP A 18 -11.23 15.75 1.30
CA ASP A 18 -12.18 16.24 2.30
C ASP A 18 -13.61 15.79 1.95
N GLY A 19 -14.24 15.07 2.89
CA GLY A 19 -15.60 14.55 2.72
C GLY A 19 -15.71 13.24 1.94
N LEU A 20 -14.59 12.64 1.51
CA LEU A 20 -14.60 11.29 0.95
C LEU A 20 -14.58 10.23 2.05
N ASP A 21 -15.27 9.12 1.81
CA ASP A 21 -15.18 7.95 2.67
C ASP A 21 -13.90 7.17 2.33
N GLY A 22 -12.99 7.09 3.31
CA GLY A 22 -11.78 6.30 3.22
C GLY A 22 -11.92 4.96 3.93
N GLU A 23 -11.20 3.95 3.46
CA GLU A 23 -11.12 2.65 4.11
C GLU A 23 -9.82 2.53 4.89
N ARG A 24 -9.90 2.15 6.17
CA ARG A 24 -8.69 1.94 6.98
C ARG A 24 -8.11 0.55 6.70
N LEU A 25 -6.81 0.53 6.41
CA LEU A 25 -6.01 -0.67 6.20
C LEU A 25 -4.88 -0.69 7.22
N THR A 26 -4.78 -1.79 7.96
CA THR A 26 -3.65 -2.06 8.86
C THR A 26 -2.98 -3.34 8.43
N GLN A 27 -1.66 -3.33 8.28
CA GLN A 27 -0.91 -4.50 7.82
C GLN A 27 0.46 -4.58 8.48
N GLY A 28 0.99 -5.79 8.57
CA GLY A 28 2.30 -6.06 9.14
C GLY A 28 2.91 -7.30 8.52
N TYR A 29 4.23 -7.42 8.62
CA TYR A 29 4.98 -8.53 8.06
C TYR A 29 5.45 -9.44 9.20
N LEU A 30 5.03 -10.71 9.15
CA LEU A 30 5.49 -11.75 10.08
C LEU A 30 6.81 -12.38 9.63
N SER A 31 7.11 -12.30 8.33
CA SER A 31 8.38 -12.69 7.75
C SER A 31 8.73 -11.78 6.58
N HIS A 32 9.98 -11.35 6.54
CA HIS A 32 10.58 -10.62 5.42
C HIS A 32 11.56 -11.47 4.61
N ASP A 33 11.61 -12.79 4.84
CA ASP A 33 12.45 -13.69 4.04
C ASP A 33 11.98 -13.62 2.58
N LYS A 34 12.92 -13.41 1.66
CA LYS A 34 12.65 -13.36 0.22
C LYS A 34 12.08 -14.68 -0.30
N ARG A 35 12.39 -15.81 0.35
CA ARG A 35 11.84 -17.13 -0.01
C ARG A 35 10.39 -17.31 0.45
N ALA A 36 9.99 -16.61 1.52
CA ALA A 36 8.65 -16.72 2.11
C ALA A 36 8.32 -15.43 2.90
N THR A 37 7.85 -14.42 2.18
CA THR A 37 7.32 -13.19 2.79
C THR A 37 5.92 -13.45 3.29
N VAL A 38 5.68 -13.23 4.58
CA VAL A 38 4.37 -13.46 5.21
C VAL A 38 3.83 -12.12 5.70
N ARG A 39 2.63 -11.77 5.24
CA ARG A 39 1.96 -10.52 5.58
C ARG A 39 0.58 -10.79 6.15
N VAL A 40 0.28 -10.18 7.29
CA VAL A 40 -1.07 -10.07 7.82
C VAL A 40 -1.65 -8.72 7.43
N ARG A 41 -2.89 -8.69 6.94
CA ARG A 41 -3.61 -7.46 6.57
C ARG A 41 -5.03 -7.50 7.11
N LEU A 42 -5.46 -6.38 7.67
CA LEU A 42 -6.84 -6.08 8.05
C LEU A 42 -7.34 -4.89 7.24
N LYS A 43 -8.56 -5.01 6.69
CA LYS A 43 -9.20 -4.01 5.84
C LYS A 43 -10.72 -4.02 6.11
N GLY A 44 -11.27 -2.89 6.55
CA GLY A 44 -12.73 -2.69 6.67
C GLY A 44 -13.50 -3.68 7.56
N GLY A 45 -12.81 -4.51 8.36
CA GLY A 45 -13.40 -5.58 9.18
C GLY A 45 -13.12 -7.01 8.69
N SER A 46 -12.47 -7.17 7.54
CA SER A 46 -11.99 -8.46 7.02
C SER A 46 -10.48 -8.56 7.13
N ALA A 47 -9.93 -9.77 7.28
CA ALA A 47 -8.50 -9.99 7.39
C ALA A 47 -8.00 -11.15 6.53
N TRP A 48 -6.74 -11.04 6.13
CA TRP A 48 -6.06 -12.02 5.30
C TRP A 48 -4.63 -12.25 5.78
N LEU A 49 -4.18 -13.49 5.63
CA LEU A 49 -2.78 -13.88 5.67
C LEU A 49 -2.32 -14.13 4.23
N THR A 50 -1.32 -13.39 3.78
CA THR A 50 -0.72 -13.55 2.45
C THR A 50 0.70 -14.09 2.58
N ILE A 51 1.00 -15.16 1.85
CA ILE A 51 2.33 -15.76 1.77
C ILE A 51 2.83 -15.62 0.34
N LYS A 52 3.96 -14.94 0.15
CA LYS A 52 4.57 -14.67 -1.16
C LYS A 52 5.93 -15.34 -1.24
N GLY A 53 6.15 -16.12 -2.29
CA GLY A 53 7.44 -16.73 -2.61
C GLY A 53 8.42 -15.73 -3.22
N GLU A 54 9.61 -16.24 -3.55
CA GLU A 54 10.65 -15.44 -4.21
C GLU A 54 10.21 -14.98 -5.61
N THR A 55 10.56 -13.75 -5.95
CA THR A 55 10.29 -13.19 -7.28
C THR A 55 11.31 -13.73 -8.28
N HIS A 56 10.82 -14.36 -9.36
CA HIS A 56 11.61 -14.80 -10.49
C HIS A 56 11.18 -14.04 -11.75
N GLY A 57 11.97 -13.05 -12.17
CA GLY A 57 11.59 -12.14 -13.25
C GLY A 57 10.36 -11.30 -12.85
N ALA A 58 9.25 -11.45 -13.58
CA ALA A 58 7.99 -10.74 -13.32
C ALA A 58 6.94 -11.58 -12.57
N SER A 59 7.30 -12.75 -12.03
CA SER A 59 6.34 -13.65 -11.36
C SER A 59 6.84 -14.13 -9.99
N ARG A 60 5.88 -14.47 -9.13
CA ARG A 60 6.10 -15.13 -7.84
C ARG A 60 4.90 -15.98 -7.48
N SER A 61 5.09 -17.02 -6.66
CA SER A 61 3.96 -17.71 -6.03
C SER A 61 3.32 -16.83 -4.96
N GLU A 62 1.99 -16.84 -4.89
CA GLU A 62 1.23 -16.09 -3.89
C GLU A 62 0.05 -16.92 -3.41
N PHE A 63 -0.10 -17.01 -2.09
CA PHE A 63 -1.19 -17.70 -1.43
C PHE A 63 -1.86 -16.71 -0.47
N GLU A 64 -3.18 -16.62 -0.54
CA GLU A 64 -3.96 -15.73 0.31
C GLU A 64 -5.07 -16.51 1.01
N TYR A 65 -5.17 -16.35 2.33
CA TYR A 65 -6.15 -17.02 3.17
C TYR A 65 -6.93 -15.99 3.98
N PRO A 66 -8.27 -16.05 3.98
CA PRO A 66 -9.04 -15.27 4.95
C PRO A 66 -8.75 -15.80 6.36
N ILE A 67 -8.61 -14.89 7.31
CA ILE A 67 -8.42 -15.22 8.73
C ILE A 67 -9.39 -14.41 9.60
N PRO A 68 -9.70 -14.86 10.83
CA PRO A 68 -10.51 -14.06 11.74
C PRO A 68 -9.87 -12.69 12.02
N PRO A 69 -10.63 -11.57 11.97
CA PRO A 69 -10.11 -10.23 12.24
C PRO A 69 -9.47 -10.08 13.63
N ARG A 70 -10.00 -10.82 14.62
CA ARG A 70 -9.44 -10.88 15.97
C ARG A 70 -8.02 -11.45 15.97
N ASP A 71 -7.81 -12.54 15.25
CA ASP A 71 -6.51 -13.20 15.17
C ASP A 71 -5.51 -12.32 14.41
N ALA A 72 -5.95 -11.67 13.32
CA ALA A 72 -5.14 -10.71 12.60
C ALA A 72 -4.67 -9.56 13.49
N ARG A 73 -5.54 -9.04 14.36
CA ARG A 73 -5.18 -7.98 15.30
C ARG A 73 -4.18 -8.45 16.35
N ALA A 74 -4.40 -9.62 16.94
CA ALA A 74 -3.45 -10.21 17.87
C ALA A 74 -2.07 -10.42 17.21
N MET A 75 -2.03 -10.91 15.95
CA MET A 75 -0.78 -11.05 15.20
C MET A 75 -0.08 -9.71 14.96
N LEU A 76 -0.82 -8.67 14.58
CA LEU A 76 -0.26 -7.33 14.38
C LEU A 76 0.34 -6.78 15.68
N ASP A 77 -0.39 -6.90 16.79
CA ASP A 77 0.01 -6.32 18.08
C ASP A 77 1.16 -7.11 18.74
N GLU A 78 1.13 -8.44 18.65
CA GLU A 78 2.07 -9.32 19.38
C GLU A 78 3.31 -9.69 18.57
N LEU A 79 3.20 -9.80 17.24
CA LEU A 79 4.26 -10.40 16.40
C LEU A 79 4.92 -9.41 15.44
N CYS A 80 4.25 -8.33 15.06
CA CYS A 80 4.83 -7.34 14.14
C CYS A 80 5.62 -6.24 14.86
N GLY A 81 5.31 -5.94 16.14
CA GLY A 81 6.04 -4.93 16.92
C GLY A 81 6.09 -3.57 16.23
N GLU A 82 7.30 -2.97 16.17
CA GLU A 82 7.56 -1.76 15.39
C GLU A 82 7.61 -2.12 13.90
N GLY A 83 6.80 -1.44 13.07
CA GLY A 83 6.71 -1.71 11.63
C GLY A 83 5.32 -2.07 11.10
N VAL A 84 4.28 -1.96 11.93
CA VAL A 84 2.89 -1.98 11.46
C VAL A 84 2.64 -0.76 10.57
N ILE A 85 2.14 -1.02 9.36
CA ILE A 85 1.67 0.02 8.45
C ILE A 85 0.19 0.22 8.70
N ASP A 86 -0.17 1.45 9.02
CA ASP A 86 -1.55 1.88 9.20
C ASP A 86 -1.82 3.05 8.26
N LYS A 87 -2.88 2.94 7.46
CA LYS A 87 -3.23 3.94 6.46
C LYS A 87 -4.73 3.98 6.21
N THR A 88 -5.22 5.11 5.74
CA THR A 88 -6.55 5.24 5.15
C THR A 88 -6.40 5.34 3.63
N ARG A 89 -7.01 4.42 2.89
CA ARG A 89 -7.04 4.44 1.42
C ARG A 89 -8.34 5.08 0.95
N TYR A 90 -8.21 6.07 0.08
CA TYR A 90 -9.31 6.70 -0.62
C TYR A 90 -9.29 6.26 -2.08
N LEU A 91 -10.46 5.91 -2.62
CA LEU A 91 -10.62 5.68 -4.05
C LEU A 91 -11.12 6.98 -4.67
N VAL A 92 -10.30 7.60 -5.52
CA VAL A 92 -10.56 8.93 -6.07
C VAL A 92 -10.75 8.83 -7.58
N PRO A 93 -12.00 8.90 -8.07
CA PRO A 93 -12.27 8.93 -9.50
C PRO A 93 -11.75 10.24 -10.12
N HIS A 94 -10.98 10.14 -11.20
CA HIS A 94 -10.51 11.29 -11.95
C HIS A 94 -10.41 10.97 -13.44
N GLN A 95 -11.23 11.64 -14.26
CA GLN A 95 -11.27 11.51 -15.72
C GLN A 95 -11.21 10.06 -16.24
N GLY A 96 -12.04 9.18 -15.67
CA GLY A 96 -12.15 7.77 -16.09
C GLY A 96 -11.15 6.81 -15.44
N HIS A 97 -10.21 7.32 -14.63
CA HIS A 97 -9.31 6.52 -13.81
C HIS A 97 -9.75 6.54 -12.35
N THR A 98 -9.38 5.51 -11.59
CA THR A 98 -9.54 5.48 -10.13
C THR A 98 -8.17 5.48 -9.50
N TRP A 99 -7.85 6.54 -8.76
CA TRP A 99 -6.62 6.63 -7.99
C TRP A 99 -6.82 6.03 -6.61
N GLU A 100 -5.86 5.21 -6.17
CA GLU A 100 -5.77 4.79 -4.78
C GLU A 100 -4.87 5.76 -4.03
N VAL A 101 -5.47 6.62 -3.20
CA VAL A 101 -4.73 7.60 -2.40
C VAL A 101 -4.63 7.13 -0.97
N ASP A 102 -3.41 6.79 -0.55
CA ASP A 102 -3.08 6.32 0.79
C ASP A 102 -2.56 7.43 1.67
N VAL A 103 -3.30 7.72 2.75
CA VAL A 103 -2.86 8.61 3.84
C VAL A 103 -2.34 7.75 4.98
N PHE A 104 -1.03 7.81 5.23
CA PHE A 104 -0.37 6.98 6.24
C PHE A 104 -0.44 7.61 7.64
N HIS A 105 -0.52 6.72 8.64
CA HIS A 105 -0.63 7.05 10.07
C HIS A 105 0.54 6.44 10.86
N GLY A 106 0.63 6.79 12.15
CA GLY A 106 1.62 6.21 13.07
C GLY A 106 3.06 6.57 12.67
N ASP A 107 3.91 5.56 12.49
CA ASP A 107 5.34 5.79 12.19
C ASP A 107 5.54 6.50 10.84
N ASN A 108 4.60 6.30 9.91
CA ASN A 108 4.60 6.90 8.57
C ASN A 108 3.69 8.16 8.49
N GLN A 109 3.30 8.74 9.63
CA GLN A 109 2.41 9.89 9.68
C GLN A 109 2.93 11.04 8.80
N GLY A 110 2.03 11.57 7.97
CA GLY A 110 2.30 12.70 7.07
C GLY A 110 2.76 12.27 5.67
N LEU A 111 3.05 11.00 5.44
CA LEU A 111 3.24 10.47 4.09
C LEU A 111 1.89 10.27 3.41
N ILE A 112 1.75 10.79 2.19
CA ILE A 112 0.61 10.52 1.32
C ILE A 112 1.11 10.07 -0.04
N ILE A 113 0.61 8.91 -0.49
CA ILE A 113 0.97 8.30 -1.77
C ILE A 113 -0.28 8.09 -2.59
N ALA A 114 -0.20 8.40 -3.88
CA ALA A 114 -1.21 8.03 -4.85
C ALA A 114 -0.68 6.97 -5.80
N GLU A 115 -1.47 5.92 -5.99
CA GLU A 115 -1.21 4.79 -6.89
C GLU A 115 -2.27 4.77 -8.00
N LEU A 116 -1.83 4.47 -9.22
CA LEU A 116 -2.68 4.23 -10.36
C LEU A 116 -2.25 2.94 -11.06
N GLU A 117 -3.16 1.98 -11.17
CA GLU A 117 -2.99 0.78 -11.98
C GLU A 117 -3.28 1.11 -13.46
N LEU A 118 -2.45 0.56 -14.35
CA LEU A 118 -2.53 0.70 -15.80
C LEU A 118 -2.51 -0.68 -16.48
N ASP A 119 -3.09 -0.75 -17.67
CA ASP A 119 -3.10 -1.93 -18.53
C ASP A 119 -1.74 -2.15 -19.21
N HIS A 120 -0.97 -1.08 -19.46
CA HIS A 120 0.36 -1.10 -20.09
C HIS A 120 1.20 0.13 -19.71
N GLU A 121 2.54 0.03 -19.81
CA GLU A 121 3.50 1.03 -19.30
C GLU A 121 3.36 2.42 -19.95
N ASP A 122 2.97 2.44 -21.22
CA ASP A 122 2.79 3.64 -22.04
C ASP A 122 1.35 4.16 -22.05
N GLN A 123 0.46 3.60 -21.23
CA GLN A 123 -0.93 4.04 -21.18
C GLN A 123 -0.99 5.50 -20.71
N PRO A 124 -1.58 6.42 -21.50
CA PRO A 124 -1.75 7.80 -21.07
C PRO A 124 -2.79 7.84 -19.94
N PHE A 125 -2.52 8.67 -18.93
CA PHE A 125 -3.44 8.95 -17.84
C PHE A 125 -3.48 10.45 -17.56
N PRO A 126 -4.62 10.97 -17.07
CA PRO A 126 -4.74 12.35 -16.63
C PRO A 126 -3.81 12.59 -15.44
N HIS A 127 -3.14 13.75 -15.40
CA HIS A 127 -2.25 14.11 -14.30
C HIS A 127 -2.95 15.14 -13.39
N PRO A 128 -3.66 14.72 -12.33
CA PRO A 128 -4.26 15.63 -11.38
C PRO A 128 -3.26 16.63 -10.78
N ASP A 129 -3.72 17.84 -10.48
CA ASP A 129 -2.88 18.93 -9.95
C ASP A 129 -2.32 18.66 -8.55
N TRP A 130 -2.96 17.77 -7.79
CA TRP A 130 -2.54 17.38 -6.45
C TRP A 130 -1.37 16.37 -6.44
N LEU A 131 -0.98 15.83 -7.61
CA LEU A 131 0.15 14.91 -7.72
C LEU A 131 1.50 15.59 -7.49
N GLY A 132 2.32 14.92 -6.72
CA GLY A 132 3.69 15.23 -6.37
C GLY A 132 4.71 14.64 -7.33
N ASP A 133 5.90 14.38 -6.80
CA ASP A 133 6.95 13.73 -7.55
C ASP A 133 6.59 12.26 -7.78
N GLU A 134 6.90 11.76 -8.97
CA GLU A 134 6.78 10.34 -9.28
C GLU A 134 7.85 9.55 -8.53
N VAL A 135 7.41 8.52 -7.81
CA VAL A 135 8.24 7.60 -7.03
C VAL A 135 8.07 6.15 -7.48
N THR A 136 7.53 5.94 -8.69
CA THR A 136 7.45 4.64 -9.35
C THR A 136 8.84 3.98 -9.38
N GLY A 137 8.92 2.72 -8.96
CA GLY A 137 10.19 1.99 -8.94
C GLY A 137 11.11 2.27 -7.75
N ASP A 138 10.83 3.30 -6.93
CA ASP A 138 11.64 3.61 -5.75
C ASP A 138 11.29 2.68 -4.58
N PRO A 139 12.20 1.78 -4.16
CA PRO A 139 11.89 0.79 -3.14
C PRO A 139 11.53 1.39 -1.78
N ARG A 140 11.92 2.64 -1.50
CA ARG A 140 11.66 3.32 -0.21
C ARG A 140 10.17 3.51 0.07
N TYR A 141 9.35 3.61 -0.98
CA TYR A 141 7.91 3.86 -0.88
C TYR A 141 7.07 2.58 -1.00
N TYR A 142 7.71 1.41 -1.03
CA TYR A 142 6.99 0.14 -0.95
C TYR A 142 6.62 -0.20 0.48
N ASN A 143 5.44 -0.79 0.69
CA ASN A 143 4.97 -1.18 2.02
C ASN A 143 6.02 -2.00 2.80
N SER A 144 6.69 -2.96 2.16
CA SER A 144 7.73 -3.78 2.83
C SER A 144 8.97 -3.00 3.27
N ALA A 145 9.25 -1.86 2.64
CA ALA A 145 10.30 -0.94 3.06
C ALA A 145 9.78 0.04 4.12
N LEU A 146 8.57 0.58 3.97
CA LEU A 146 7.92 1.46 4.94
C LEU A 146 7.72 0.80 6.30
N SER A 147 7.49 -0.52 6.32
CA SER A 147 7.42 -1.29 7.58
C SER A 147 8.77 -1.40 8.30
N LYS A 148 9.90 -1.25 7.60
CA LYS A 148 11.24 -1.36 8.18
C LYS A 148 11.88 0.00 8.43
N ASN A 149 11.65 0.93 7.52
CA ASN A 149 12.22 2.27 7.51
C ASN A 149 11.09 3.27 7.25
N PRO A 150 10.33 3.63 8.29
CA PRO A 150 9.21 4.55 8.15
C PRO A 150 9.64 5.85 7.47
N GLN A 151 8.82 6.30 6.51
CA GLN A 151 9.03 7.54 5.80
C GLN A 151 8.05 8.60 6.32
N LYS A 152 8.54 9.83 6.38
CA LYS A 152 7.72 11.02 6.64
C LYS A 152 7.93 11.97 5.49
N GLN A 153 6.87 12.59 5.00
CA GLN A 153 7.02 13.63 4.01
C GLN A 153 7.66 14.84 4.71
N SER A 154 8.88 15.19 4.30
CA SER A 154 9.54 16.40 4.77
C SER A 154 8.73 17.61 4.31
N SER A 155 8.36 18.49 5.25
CA SER A 155 7.69 19.76 4.98
C SER A 155 8.58 20.74 4.22
#